data_AF-A0A8T0FEL3-F1
#
_entry.id   AF-A0A8T0FEL3-F1
#
_cell.length_a   1.000
_cell.length_b   1.000
_cell.length_c   1.000
_cell.angle_alpha   90.00
_cell.angle_beta   90.00
_cell.angle_gamma   90.00
#
_symmetry.space_group_name_H-M   'P 1'
#
loop_
_entity.id
_entity.type
_entity.pdbx_description
1 polymer ?
#
loop_
_entity_poly.entity_id
_entity_poly.type
_entity_poly.pdbx_seq_one_letter_code
_entity_poly.pdbx_strand_id
1 'polypeptide(L)'
;MPGSRIVTTVSKIVMNLLRYFENECSQNKLSVPLSQLIKRTALATDVSTGTVNRMKREVKNSGNVQSPSKRRRIGKLICSSTSLDEFDSCVIRETFSDFYGRIEIPLLRTLLQNC
;
A
#
# COMPACT_ATOMS: atom_id res chain seq x y z
N MET A 1 -6.13 29.61 -5.53
CA MET A 1 -4.84 29.49 -4.81
C MET A 1 -4.61 28.02 -4.46
N PRO A 2 -3.71 27.29 -5.14
CA PRO A 2 -3.44 25.90 -4.79
C PRO A 2 -2.72 25.85 -3.44
N GLY A 3 -3.36 25.23 -2.44
CA GLY A 3 -2.85 25.13 -1.09
C GLY A 3 -1.47 24.46 -1.04
N SER A 4 -0.57 25.07 -0.30
CA SER A 4 0.79 24.59 -0.02
C SER A 4 0.73 23.23 0.68
N ARG A 5 0.77 22.16 -0.11
CA ARG A 5 0.89 20.78 0.42
C ARG A 5 2.24 20.66 1.11
N ILE A 6 2.21 20.27 2.38
CA ILE A 6 3.39 20.09 3.23
C ILE A 6 4.20 18.92 2.66
N VAL A 7 5.23 19.23 1.88
CA VAL A 7 6.30 18.28 1.57
C VAL A 7 7.07 18.08 2.87
N THR A 8 7.02 16.87 3.42
CA THR A 8 7.79 16.53 4.63
C THR A 8 9.27 16.77 4.36
N THR A 9 10.02 17.23 5.37
CA THR A 9 11.47 17.50 5.29
C THR A 9 12.24 16.31 4.71
N VAL A 10 11.86 15.10 5.11
CA VAL A 10 12.39 13.83 4.59
C VAL A 10 12.20 13.69 3.08
N SER A 11 11.00 13.98 2.57
CA SER A 11 10.73 13.87 1.12
C SER A 11 11.57 14.85 0.31
N LYS A 12 11.84 16.06 0.84
CA LYS A 12 12.73 17.03 0.20
C LYS A 12 14.16 16.53 0.12
N ILE A 13 14.68 15.96 1.21
CA ILE A 13 16.05 15.41 1.27
C ILE A 13 16.20 14.27 0.26
N VAL A 14 15.25 13.34 0.21
CA VAL A 14 15.27 12.21 -0.74
C VAL A 14 15.27 12.70 -2.19
N MET A 15 14.40 13.66 -2.54
CA MET A 15 14.32 14.19 -3.90
C MET A 15 15.56 15.01 -4.29
N ASN A 16 16.13 15.79 -3.36
CA ASN A 16 17.36 16.53 -3.60
C ASN A 16 18.53 15.59 -3.87
N LEU A 17 18.65 14.51 -3.09
CA LEU A 17 19.70 13.53 -3.28
C LEU A 17 19.53 12.74 -4.57
N LEU A 18 18.29 12.39 -4.93
CA LEU A 18 17.98 11.79 -6.22
C LEU A 18 18.44 12.69 -7.38
N ARG A 19 18.11 14.00 -7.33
CA ARG A 19 18.52 14.97 -8.35
C ARG A 19 20.04 15.15 -8.39
N TYR A 20 20.70 15.14 -7.24
CA TYR A 20 22.15 15.20 -7.15
C TYR A 20 22.81 14.03 -7.90
N PHE A 21 22.36 12.80 -7.66
CA PHE A 21 22.87 11.63 -8.37
C PHE A 21 22.46 11.59 -9.86
N GLU A 22 21.31 12.16 -10.24
CA GLU A 22 20.93 12.34 -11.66
C GLU A 22 21.85 13.34 -12.39
N ASN A 23 22.26 14.40 -11.71
CA ASN A 23 23.22 15.37 -12.24
C ASN A 23 24.64 14.79 -12.32
N GLU A 24 25.08 14.03 -11.30
CA GLU A 24 26.36 13.30 -11.30
C GLU A 24 26.43 12.32 -12.49
N CYS A 25 25.33 11.59 -12.73
CA CYS A 25 25.12 10.74 -13.89
C CYS A 25 25.29 11.50 -15.22
N SER A 26 24.66 12.66 -15.35
CA SER A 26 24.68 13.45 -16.59
C SER A 26 26.06 14.08 -16.89
N GLN A 27 26.90 14.26 -15.87
CA GLN A 27 28.22 14.85 -16.00
C GLN A 27 29.35 13.83 -16.23
N ASN A 28 29.03 12.52 -16.36
CA ASN A 28 30.01 11.43 -16.47
C ASN A 28 31.08 11.41 -15.36
N LYS A 29 30.83 12.08 -14.23
CA LYS A 29 31.74 12.14 -13.06
C LYS A 29 31.33 11.09 -12.04
N LEU A 30 31.25 9.81 -12.45
CA LEU A 30 30.81 8.75 -11.54
C LEU A 30 31.98 8.12 -10.78
N SER A 31 31.82 8.06 -9.45
CA SER A 31 32.62 7.16 -8.61
C SER A 31 32.05 5.72 -8.59
N VAL A 32 30.76 5.54 -8.90
CA VAL A 32 30.05 4.23 -8.85
C VAL A 32 29.00 4.12 -9.99
N PRO A 33 28.81 2.95 -10.64
CA PRO A 33 28.04 2.83 -11.90
C PRO A 33 26.56 3.27 -11.90
N LEU A 34 26.12 3.71 -13.08
CA LEU A 34 24.86 4.37 -13.44
C LEU A 34 23.56 3.60 -13.15
N SER A 35 23.59 2.27 -13.11
CA SER A 35 22.39 1.41 -13.10
C SER A 35 21.63 1.40 -11.76
N GLN A 36 22.12 2.12 -10.75
CA GLN A 36 21.67 1.97 -9.37
C GLN A 36 21.24 3.28 -8.69
N LEU A 37 20.89 4.33 -9.44
CA LEU A 37 20.44 5.62 -8.91
C LEU A 37 19.47 5.47 -7.72
N ILE A 38 18.37 4.73 -7.94
CA ILE A 38 17.33 4.50 -6.93
C ILE A 38 17.87 3.73 -5.71
N LYS A 39 18.75 2.75 -5.94
CA LYS A 39 19.37 1.97 -4.86
C LYS A 39 20.35 2.83 -4.05
N ARG A 40 21.11 3.72 -4.71
CA ARG A 40 22.02 4.68 -4.05
C ARG A 40 21.24 5.66 -3.19
N THR A 41 20.18 6.25 -3.72
CA THR A 41 19.31 7.14 -2.95
C THR A 41 18.69 6.41 -1.76
N ALA A 42 18.19 5.19 -1.97
CA ALA A 42 17.62 4.36 -0.91
C ALA A 42 18.63 4.07 0.21
N LEU A 43 19.85 3.64 -0.13
CA LEU A 43 20.92 3.37 0.83
C LEU A 43 21.36 4.62 1.58
N ALA A 44 21.50 5.75 0.89
CA ALA A 44 21.98 6.99 1.50
C ALA A 44 20.94 7.71 2.38
N THR A 45 19.65 7.44 2.17
CA THR A 45 18.56 8.06 2.94
C THR A 45 17.84 7.09 3.87
N ASP A 46 18.29 5.83 3.92
CA ASP A 46 17.69 4.73 4.69
C ASP A 46 16.17 4.58 4.45
N VAL A 47 15.77 4.64 3.18
CA VAL A 47 14.37 4.42 2.77
C VAL A 47 14.30 3.32 1.73
N SER A 48 13.18 2.60 1.69
CA SER A 48 13.01 1.52 0.71
C SER A 48 13.09 2.04 -0.74
N THR A 49 13.63 1.23 -1.64
CA THR A 49 13.66 1.53 -3.09
C THR A 49 12.26 1.76 -3.65
N GLY A 50 11.24 1.07 -3.11
CA GLY A 50 9.83 1.29 -3.43
C GLY A 50 9.35 2.70 -3.06
N THR A 51 9.78 3.21 -1.91
CA THR A 51 9.47 4.58 -1.46
C THR A 51 10.07 5.62 -2.41
N VAL A 52 11.35 5.48 -2.77
CA VAL A 52 12.02 6.38 -3.71
C VAL A 52 11.31 6.37 -5.07
N ASN A 53 10.97 5.19 -5.59
CA ASN A 53 10.23 5.04 -6.86
C ASN A 53 8.84 5.67 -6.81
N ARG A 54 8.13 5.51 -5.69
CA ARG A 54 6.83 6.15 -5.48
C ARG A 54 6.97 7.67 -5.52
N MET A 55 7.92 8.23 -4.77
CA MET A 55 8.18 9.68 -4.74
C MET A 55 8.57 10.21 -6.12
N LYS A 56 9.45 9.52 -6.85
CA LYS A 56 9.84 9.89 -8.23
C LYS A 56 8.62 9.94 -9.15
N ARG A 57 7.73 8.95 -9.07
CA ARG A 57 6.49 8.89 -9.86
C ARG A 57 5.51 10.01 -9.49
N GLU A 58 5.34 10.28 -8.20
CA GLU A 58 4.47 11.35 -7.70
C GLU A 58 4.92 12.73 -8.18
N VAL A 59 6.24 13.00 -8.13
CA VAL A 59 6.83 14.25 -8.64
C VAL A 59 6.69 14.33 -10.16
N LYS A 60 6.92 13.24 -10.90
CA LYS A 60 6.69 13.23 -12.35
C LYS A 60 5.24 13.55 -12.72
N ASN A 61 4.27 13.05 -11.96
CA ASN A 61 2.86 13.20 -12.29
C ASN A 61 2.24 14.50 -11.78
N SER A 62 2.69 15.02 -10.63
CA SER A 62 2.03 16.13 -9.94
C SER A 62 2.95 17.29 -9.54
N GLY A 63 4.23 17.22 -9.91
CA GLY A 63 5.26 18.21 -9.57
C GLY A 63 5.71 18.21 -8.11
N ASN A 64 5.04 17.45 -7.24
CA ASN A 64 5.32 17.38 -5.80
C ASN A 64 5.11 15.97 -5.25
N VAL A 65 5.79 15.65 -4.14
CA VAL A 65 5.52 14.42 -3.37
C VAL A 65 4.21 14.61 -2.62
N GLN A 66 3.28 13.65 -2.77
CA GLN A 66 1.98 13.72 -2.13
C GLN A 66 2.05 13.09 -0.74
N SER A 67 1.52 13.80 0.27
CA SER A 67 1.29 13.20 1.58
C SER A 67 0.35 11.99 1.43
N PRO A 68 0.51 10.92 2.22
CA PRO A 68 -0.40 9.78 2.18
C PRO A 68 -1.84 10.27 2.29
N SER A 69 -2.64 10.05 1.25
CA SER A 69 -4.04 10.42 1.30
C SER A 69 -4.72 9.51 2.33
N LYS A 70 -5.50 10.10 3.24
CA LYS A 70 -6.26 9.33 4.25
C LYS A 70 -7.26 8.33 3.62
N ARG A 71 -7.55 8.46 2.32
CA ARG A 71 -8.45 7.58 1.58
C ARG A 71 -7.66 6.83 0.51
N ARG A 72 -6.99 5.76 0.91
CA ARG A 72 -6.66 4.69 -0.04
C ARG A 72 -8.01 4.18 -0.54
N ARG A 73 -8.36 4.44 -1.80
CA ARG A 73 -9.48 3.72 -2.43
C ARG A 73 -9.03 2.27 -2.43
N ILE A 74 -9.47 1.49 -1.46
CA ILE A 74 -9.48 0.04 -1.56
C ILE A 74 -10.31 -0.18 -2.82
N GLY A 75 -9.64 -0.46 -3.94
CA GLY A 75 -10.34 -0.81 -5.17
C GLY A 75 -11.33 -1.87 -4.77
N LYS A 76 -12.62 -1.66 -5.12
CA LYS A 76 -13.74 -2.56 -4.80
C LYS A 76 -13.18 -3.97 -4.77
N LEU A 77 -12.95 -4.51 -3.56
CA LEU A 77 -12.72 -5.92 -3.44
C LEU A 77 -13.97 -6.48 -4.10
N ILE A 78 -13.80 -7.28 -5.15
CA ILE A 78 -14.90 -8.02 -5.73
C ILE A 78 -15.25 -9.06 -4.66
N CYS A 79 -15.86 -8.62 -3.54
CA CYS A 79 -16.88 -9.40 -2.92
C CYS A 79 -17.97 -9.42 -3.98
N SER A 80 -18.03 -10.49 -4.77
CA SER A 80 -19.33 -10.96 -5.22
C SER A 80 -20.18 -10.96 -3.96
N SER A 81 -21.11 -10.03 -3.84
CA SER A 81 -22.12 -10.10 -2.80
C SER A 81 -22.91 -11.34 -3.14
N THR A 82 -22.51 -12.48 -2.58
CA THR A 82 -23.36 -13.66 -2.53
C THR A 82 -24.61 -13.16 -1.82
N SER A 83 -25.70 -12.98 -2.58
CA SER A 83 -26.96 -12.53 -2.02
C SER A 83 -27.46 -13.68 -1.14
N LEU A 84 -27.17 -13.61 0.16
CA LEU A 84 -27.78 -14.49 1.13
C LEU A 84 -29.27 -14.17 1.12
N ASP A 85 -30.10 -15.14 0.79
CA ASP A 85 -31.53 -14.98 0.93
C ASP A 85 -31.94 -15.16 2.42
N GLU A 86 -33.23 -14.98 2.70
CA GLU A 86 -33.75 -15.11 4.06
C GLU A 86 -33.58 -16.55 4.57
N PHE A 87 -33.68 -17.54 3.67
CA PHE A 87 -33.51 -18.94 4.00
C PHE A 87 -32.06 -19.24 4.42
N ASP A 88 -31.08 -18.82 3.61
CA ASP A 88 -29.66 -18.92 3.92
C ASP A 88 -29.33 -18.25 5.27
N SER A 89 -29.92 -17.08 5.52
CA SER A 89 -29.74 -16.33 6.75
C SER A 89 -30.30 -17.07 7.97
N CYS A 90 -31.46 -17.72 7.84
CA CYS A 90 -32.06 -18.54 8.89
C CYS A 90 -31.18 -19.76 9.21
N VAL A 91 -30.71 -20.48 8.20
CA VAL A 91 -29.85 -21.67 8.38
C VAL A 91 -28.54 -21.30 9.06
N ILE A 92 -27.91 -20.18 8.65
CA ILE A 92 -26.69 -19.69 9.32
C ILE A 92 -26.98 -19.37 10.79
N ARG A 93 -28.10 -18.72 11.11
CA ARG A 93 -28.44 -18.40 12.51
C ARG A 93 -28.70 -19.64 13.35
N GLU A 94 -29.43 -20.61 12.83
CA GLU A 94 -29.73 -21.86 13.51
C GLU A 94 -28.44 -22.66 13.78
N THR A 95 -27.60 -22.84 12.75
CA THR A 95 -26.32 -23.54 12.90
C THR A 95 -25.42 -22.90 13.95
N PHE A 96 -25.26 -21.57 13.94
CA PHE A 96 -24.51 -20.88 14.98
C PHE A 96 -25.15 -21.02 16.37
N SER A 97 -26.48 -20.97 16.46
CA SER A 97 -27.20 -21.12 17.74
C SER A 97 -26.99 -22.51 18.34
N ASP A 98 -26.94 -23.56 17.51
CA ASP A 98 -26.63 -24.92 17.92
C ASP A 98 -25.21 -25.04 18.50
N PHE A 99 -24.21 -24.42 17.86
CA PHE A 99 -22.83 -24.40 18.37
C PHE A 99 -22.74 -23.70 19.73
N TYR A 100 -23.43 -22.56 19.90
CA TYR A 100 -23.49 -21.88 21.19
C TYR A 100 -24.22 -22.70 22.26
N GLY A 101 -25.29 -23.40 21.90
CA GLY A 101 -25.99 -24.33 22.81
C GLY A 101 -25.10 -25.48 23.29
N ARG A 102 -24.16 -25.92 22.45
CA ARG A 102 -23.16 -26.96 22.79
C ARG A 102 -21.89 -26.40 23.45
N ILE A 103 -21.75 -25.07 23.59
CA ILE A 103 -20.55 -24.40 24.09
C ILE A 103 -19.31 -24.77 23.24
N GLU A 104 -19.53 -24.98 21.94
CA GLU A 104 -18.48 -25.30 20.97
C GLU A 104 -18.20 -24.07 20.09
N ILE A 105 -16.93 -23.77 19.86
CA ILE A 105 -16.55 -22.70 18.94
C ILE A 105 -16.65 -23.27 17.52
N PRO A 106 -17.50 -22.70 16.64
CA PRO A 106 -17.61 -23.18 15.27
C PRO A 106 -16.30 -22.96 14.53
N LEU A 107 -15.69 -24.05 14.06
CA LEU A 107 -14.48 -24.01 13.27
C LEU A 107 -14.86 -24.23 11.81
N LEU A 108 -14.11 -23.61 10.88
CA LEU A 108 -14.45 -23.70 9.45
C LEU A 108 -14.57 -25.15 8.97
N ARG A 109 -13.74 -26.06 9.50
CA ARG A 109 -13.78 -27.49 9.19
C ARG A 109 -15.07 -28.19 9.64
N THR A 110 -15.64 -27.79 10.77
CA THR A 110 -16.88 -28.41 11.30
C THR A 110 -18.10 -27.87 10.56
N LEU A 111 -18.05 -26.62 10.12
CA LEU A 111 -19.08 -26.03 9.25
C LEU A 111 -19.12 -26.70 7.87
N LEU A 112 -17.96 -26.93 7.25
CA LEU A 112 -17.87 -27.55 5.92
C LEU A 112 -18.16 -29.06 5.90
N GLN A 113 -18.26 -29.72 7.05
CA GLN A 113 -18.59 -31.15 7.17
C GLN A 113 -20.09 -31.41 7.36
N ASN A 114 -20.83 -30.38 7.78
CA ASN A 114 -22.27 -30.46 8.07
C ASN A 114 -23.14 -29.84 6.95
N CYS A 115 -22.52 -29.40 5.85
CA CYS A 115 -23.16 -28.96 4.61
C CYS A 115 -23.02 -30.05 3.55
#